data_AF-A0A355SSY6-F1
#
_entry.id   AF-A0A355SSY6-F1
#
_cell.length_a   1.000
_cell.length_b   1.000
_cell.length_c   1.000
_cell.angle_alpha   90.00
_cell.angle_beta   90.00
_cell.angle_gamma   90.00
#
_symmetry.space_group_name_H-M   'P 1'
#
loop_
_entity.id
_entity.type
_entity.pdbx_description
1 polymer ?
#
loop_
_entity_poly.entity_id
_entity_poly.type
_entity_poly.pdbx_seq_one_letter_code
_entity_poly.pdbx_strand_id
1 'polypeptide(L)'
;MLATGYDALRAGSYEAARASYKEAVALAPASKEARTGLEKASSLYLANIRYSQSVTSAAKYLEAGRFPLAAKFFNEAMSSRPSHVPPSQLAGESRIRSELAVQSREVAIAIESDKRTYVSLIGVFPPDRFKEKDLNLFPDVYKLKGTRKGYKDVEIELKIDARQKSHTFEVICTEKR
;
A
#
# COMPACT_ATOMS: atom_id res chain seq x y z
N MET A 1 -30.36 -15.79 -19.78
CA MET A 1 -29.20 -16.49 -19.22
C MET A 1 -27.94 -16.26 -20.06
N LEU A 2 -27.72 -16.90 -21.21
CA LEU A 2 -26.49 -16.67 -22.01
C LEU A 2 -26.31 -15.20 -22.46
N ALA A 3 -27.33 -14.60 -23.09
CA ALA A 3 -27.31 -13.18 -23.46
C ALA A 3 -27.14 -12.27 -22.23
N THR A 4 -27.92 -12.53 -21.17
CA THR A 4 -27.85 -11.84 -19.87
C THR A 4 -26.43 -11.83 -19.28
N GLY A 5 -25.72 -12.97 -19.34
CA GLY A 5 -24.34 -13.09 -18.88
C GLY A 5 -23.34 -12.35 -19.76
N TYR A 6 -23.56 -12.36 -21.09
CA TYR A 6 -22.76 -11.59 -22.04
C TYR A 6 -22.94 -10.07 -21.83
N ASP A 7 -24.17 -9.61 -21.64
CA ASP A 7 -24.48 -8.20 -21.40
C ASP A 7 -23.93 -7.72 -20.05
N ALA A 8 -24.05 -8.55 -19.01
CA ALA A 8 -23.40 -8.29 -17.72
C ALA A 8 -21.86 -8.26 -17.82
N LEU A 9 -21.23 -9.07 -18.68
CA LEU A 9 -19.79 -8.95 -18.97
C LEU A 9 -19.46 -7.62 -19.67
N ARG A 10 -20.27 -7.17 -20.64
CA ARG A 10 -20.09 -5.89 -21.33
C ARG A 10 -20.24 -4.69 -20.39
N ALA A 11 -21.15 -4.79 -19.41
CA ALA A 11 -21.38 -3.77 -18.38
C ALA A 11 -20.35 -3.78 -17.23
N GLY A 12 -19.38 -4.72 -17.22
CA GLY A 12 -18.45 -4.88 -16.09
C GLY A 12 -19.06 -5.52 -14.83
N SER A 13 -20.32 -5.95 -14.90
CA SER A 13 -21.07 -6.59 -13.81
C SER A 13 -20.66 -8.07 -13.65
N TYR A 14 -19.38 -8.31 -13.37
CA TYR A 14 -18.77 -9.66 -13.40
C TYR A 14 -19.44 -10.68 -12.47
N GLU A 15 -20.02 -10.24 -11.35
CA GLU A 15 -20.79 -11.11 -10.44
C GLU A 15 -22.11 -11.58 -11.07
N ALA A 16 -22.92 -10.66 -11.59
CA ALA A 16 -24.17 -10.96 -12.28
C ALA A 16 -23.94 -11.78 -13.55
N ALA A 17 -22.84 -11.54 -14.25
CA ALA A 17 -22.39 -12.37 -15.37
C ALA A 17 -22.09 -13.81 -14.93
N ARG A 18 -21.30 -13.97 -13.86
CA ARG A 18 -20.93 -15.26 -13.28
C ARG A 18 -22.16 -16.04 -12.80
N ALA A 19 -23.14 -15.37 -12.19
CA ALA A 19 -24.43 -15.98 -11.83
C ALA A 19 -25.20 -16.45 -13.08
N SER A 20 -25.42 -15.56 -14.05
CA SER A 20 -26.14 -15.84 -15.30
C SER A 20 -25.54 -17.01 -16.10
N TYR A 21 -24.21 -17.11 -16.14
CA TYR A 21 -23.53 -18.24 -16.79
C TYR A 21 -23.54 -19.52 -15.94
N LYS A 22 -23.53 -19.43 -14.61
CA LYS A 22 -23.68 -20.60 -13.73
C LYS A 22 -25.05 -21.25 -13.93
N GLU A 23 -26.11 -20.45 -14.04
CA GLU A 23 -27.46 -20.91 -14.39
C GLU A 23 -27.51 -21.51 -15.80
N ALA A 24 -26.87 -20.87 -16.79
CA ALA A 24 -26.78 -21.43 -18.14
C ALA A 24 -26.05 -22.79 -18.20
N VAL A 25 -25.01 -22.99 -17.39
CA VAL A 25 -24.32 -24.29 -17.27
C VAL A 25 -25.19 -25.32 -16.54
N ALA A 26 -25.95 -24.94 -15.52
CA ALA A 26 -26.88 -25.84 -14.84
C ALA A 26 -28.01 -26.32 -15.76
N LEU A 27 -28.53 -25.45 -16.64
CA LEU A 27 -29.57 -25.79 -17.62
C LEU A 27 -29.02 -26.57 -18.83
N ALA A 28 -27.78 -26.31 -19.25
CA ALA A 28 -27.16 -26.96 -20.41
C ALA A 28 -25.69 -27.33 -20.16
N PRO A 29 -25.39 -28.38 -19.36
CA PRO A 29 -24.01 -28.71 -18.95
C PRO A 29 -23.05 -29.01 -20.12
N ALA A 30 -23.58 -29.54 -21.22
CA ALA A 30 -22.81 -29.81 -22.43
C ALA A 30 -22.38 -28.53 -23.19
N SER A 31 -23.08 -27.40 -23.00
CA SER A 31 -22.81 -26.16 -23.73
C SER A 31 -21.38 -25.68 -23.52
N LYS A 32 -20.63 -25.53 -24.62
CA LYS A 32 -19.26 -24.96 -24.58
C LYS A 32 -19.30 -23.48 -24.23
N GLU A 33 -20.22 -22.72 -24.81
CA GLU A 33 -20.38 -21.28 -24.56
C GLU A 33 -20.80 -20.97 -23.12
N ALA A 34 -21.70 -21.76 -22.52
CA ALA A 34 -22.07 -21.57 -21.12
C ALA A 34 -20.84 -21.75 -20.20
N ARG A 35 -20.04 -22.79 -20.45
CA ARG A 35 -18.84 -23.12 -19.66
C ARG A 35 -17.73 -22.08 -19.83
N THR A 36 -17.37 -21.72 -21.06
CA THR A 36 -16.37 -20.67 -21.34
C THR A 36 -16.82 -19.29 -20.84
N GLY A 37 -18.12 -18.99 -20.91
CA GLY A 37 -18.71 -17.79 -20.31
C GLY A 37 -18.57 -17.76 -18.78
N LEU A 38 -18.89 -18.88 -18.11
CA LEU A 38 -18.74 -19.03 -16.65
C LEU A 38 -17.28 -18.93 -16.20
N GLU A 39 -16.35 -19.54 -16.93
CA GLU A 39 -14.91 -19.49 -16.69
C GLU A 39 -14.40 -18.04 -16.80
N LYS A 40 -14.70 -17.37 -17.91
CA LYS A 40 -14.31 -15.97 -18.14
C LYS A 40 -14.91 -15.03 -17.10
N ALA A 41 -16.19 -15.16 -16.79
CA ALA A 41 -16.85 -14.35 -15.76
C ALA A 41 -16.30 -14.61 -14.36
N SER A 42 -15.96 -15.86 -14.03
CA SER A 42 -15.34 -16.20 -12.73
C SER A 42 -13.93 -15.64 -12.60
N SER A 43 -13.12 -15.71 -13.66
CA SER A 43 -11.78 -15.12 -13.69
C SER A 43 -11.82 -13.60 -13.51
N LEU A 44 -12.69 -12.91 -14.26
CA LEU A 44 -12.89 -11.46 -14.16
C LEU A 44 -13.46 -11.02 -12.81
N TYR A 45 -14.40 -11.78 -12.23
CA TYR A 45 -14.94 -11.53 -10.89
C TYR A 45 -13.84 -11.61 -9.82
N LEU A 46 -12.99 -12.65 -9.86
CA LEU A 46 -11.85 -12.78 -8.94
C LEU A 46 -10.77 -11.72 -9.16
N ALA A 47 -10.54 -11.28 -10.40
CA ALA A 47 -9.65 -10.16 -10.69
C ALA A 47 -10.19 -8.84 -10.10
N ASN A 48 -11.47 -8.55 -10.29
CA ASN A 48 -12.13 -7.36 -9.74
C ASN A 48 -12.11 -7.31 -8.20
N ILE A 49 -12.24 -8.47 -7.53
CA ILE A 49 -12.07 -8.57 -6.07
C ILE A 49 -10.64 -8.21 -5.67
N ARG A 50 -9.62 -8.84 -6.28
CA ARG A 50 -8.20 -8.56 -5.98
C ARG A 50 -7.88 -7.09 -6.20
N TYR A 51 -8.27 -6.54 -7.35
CA TYR A 51 -8.14 -5.13 -7.68
C TYR A 51 -8.73 -4.23 -6.59
N SER A 52 -9.98 -4.46 -6.20
CA SER A 52 -10.67 -3.64 -5.19
C SER A 52 -10.02 -3.73 -3.81
N GLN A 53 -9.58 -4.93 -3.40
CA GLN A 53 -8.86 -5.16 -2.14
C GLN A 53 -7.47 -4.50 -2.14
N SER A 54 -6.73 -4.59 -3.24
CA SER A 54 -5.42 -3.98 -3.41
C SER A 54 -5.49 -2.45 -3.50
N VAL A 55 -6.50 -1.85 -4.15
CA VAL A 55 -6.75 -0.39 -4.11
C VAL A 55 -7.06 0.06 -2.67
N THR A 56 -7.92 -0.66 -1.97
CA THR A 56 -8.28 -0.37 -0.56
C THR A 56 -7.04 -0.45 0.35
N SER A 57 -6.20 -1.45 0.14
CA SER A 57 -4.96 -1.63 0.89
C SER A 57 -3.95 -0.53 0.58
N ALA A 58 -3.80 -0.15 -0.69
CA ALA A 58 -2.94 0.96 -1.10
C ALA A 58 -3.36 2.29 -0.45
N ALA A 59 -4.65 2.62 -0.46
CA ALA A 59 -5.17 3.81 0.22
C ALA A 59 -4.89 3.80 1.73
N LYS A 60 -5.18 2.68 2.41
CA LYS A 60 -4.91 2.50 3.85
C LYS A 60 -3.43 2.69 4.19
N TYR A 61 -2.51 2.12 3.40
CA TYR A 61 -1.08 2.26 3.65
C TYR A 61 -0.56 3.65 3.30
N LEU A 62 -1.17 4.34 2.33
CA LEU A 62 -0.85 5.73 2.02
C LEU A 62 -1.21 6.66 3.19
N GLU A 63 -2.41 6.49 3.75
CA GLU A 63 -2.89 7.24 4.93
C GLU A 63 -2.10 6.93 6.20
N ALA A 64 -1.49 5.74 6.28
CA ALA A 64 -0.56 5.36 7.34
C ALA A 64 0.89 5.87 7.13
N GLY A 65 1.19 6.60 6.05
CA GLY A 65 2.55 7.03 5.69
C GLY A 65 3.48 5.89 5.23
N ARG A 66 2.93 4.70 4.96
CA ARG A 66 3.67 3.50 4.56
C ARG A 66 3.85 3.44 3.04
N PHE A 67 4.44 4.48 2.45
CA PHE A 67 4.41 4.70 0.99
C PHE A 67 5.01 3.55 0.14
N PRO A 68 6.09 2.85 0.53
CA PRO A 68 6.58 1.68 -0.22
C PRO A 68 5.57 0.53 -0.24
N LEU A 69 4.81 0.34 0.85
CA LEU A 69 3.80 -0.70 0.97
C LEU A 69 2.50 -0.30 0.24
N ALA A 70 2.16 0.99 0.26
CA ALA A 70 1.09 1.55 -0.57
C ALA A 70 1.39 1.38 -2.07
N ALA A 71 2.62 1.63 -2.50
CA ALA A 71 3.07 1.40 -3.88
C ALA A 71 3.01 -0.08 -4.28
N LYS A 72 3.43 -1.00 -3.39
CA LYS A 72 3.27 -2.45 -3.62
C LYS A 72 1.81 -2.81 -3.89
N PHE A 73 0.89 -2.46 -2.98
CA PHE A 73 -0.52 -2.79 -3.15
C PHE A 73 -1.15 -2.07 -4.35
N PHE A 74 -0.71 -0.86 -4.69
CA PHE A 74 -1.18 -0.19 -5.90
C PHE A 74 -0.73 -0.92 -7.18
N ASN A 75 0.50 -1.45 -7.22
CA ASN A 75 0.97 -2.25 -8.35
C ASN A 75 0.24 -3.61 -8.46
N GLU A 76 -0.13 -4.23 -7.33
CA GLU A 76 -0.99 -5.43 -7.30
C GLU A 76 -2.42 -5.14 -7.79
N ALA A 77 -2.94 -3.95 -7.52
CA ALA A 77 -4.19 -3.48 -8.13
C ALA A 77 -4.01 -3.33 -9.65
N MET A 78 -2.95 -2.64 -10.11
CA MET A 78 -2.73 -2.41 -11.55
C MET A 78 -2.56 -3.71 -12.35
N SER A 79 -1.95 -4.76 -11.78
CA SER A 79 -1.80 -6.06 -12.45
C SER A 79 -3.08 -6.91 -12.45
N SER A 80 -4.06 -6.61 -11.59
CA SER A 80 -5.37 -7.27 -11.52
C SER A 80 -6.53 -6.41 -12.04
N ARG A 81 -6.23 -5.22 -12.55
CA ARG A 81 -7.17 -4.17 -12.94
C ARG A 81 -8.17 -4.65 -14.01
N PRO A 82 -9.49 -4.56 -13.78
CA PRO A 82 -10.47 -4.95 -14.78
C PRO A 82 -10.48 -3.99 -15.98
N SER A 83 -11.03 -4.46 -17.11
CA SER A 83 -11.15 -3.66 -18.33
C SER A 83 -12.15 -2.51 -18.20
N HIS A 84 -13.18 -2.68 -17.37
CA HIS A 84 -14.11 -1.63 -16.98
C HIS A 84 -13.88 -1.29 -15.50
N VAL A 85 -13.60 -0.01 -15.21
CA VAL A 85 -13.40 0.51 -13.85
C VAL A 85 -14.36 1.70 -13.65
N PRO A 86 -15.25 1.68 -12.64
CA PRO A 86 -16.14 2.80 -12.34
C PRO A 86 -15.41 4.13 -12.09
N PRO A 87 -16.00 5.30 -12.45
CA PRO A 87 -15.34 6.60 -12.31
C PRO A 87 -14.81 6.95 -10.91
N SER A 88 -15.49 6.49 -9.85
CA SER A 88 -15.04 6.66 -8.46
C SER A 88 -13.72 5.94 -8.17
N GLN A 89 -13.52 4.75 -8.75
CA GLN A 89 -12.27 4.00 -8.65
C GLN A 89 -11.17 4.60 -9.53
N LEU A 90 -11.50 5.17 -10.70
CA LEU A 90 -10.55 5.95 -11.52
C LEU A 90 -10.03 7.18 -10.76
N ALA A 91 -10.88 7.88 -10.03
CA ALA A 91 -10.47 9.00 -9.17
C ALA A 91 -9.56 8.52 -8.02
N GLY A 92 -9.85 7.37 -7.43
CA GLY A 92 -8.99 6.69 -6.46
C GLY A 92 -7.61 6.32 -7.01
N GLU A 93 -7.55 5.73 -8.22
CA GLU A 93 -6.28 5.47 -8.92
C GLU A 93 -5.47 6.76 -9.11
N SER A 94 -6.12 7.83 -9.56
CA SER A 94 -5.46 9.11 -9.82
C SER A 94 -4.86 9.70 -8.55
N ARG A 95 -5.63 9.74 -7.44
CA ARG A 95 -5.15 10.19 -6.12
C ARG A 95 -3.96 9.36 -5.64
N ILE A 96 -4.06 8.03 -5.63
CA ILE A 96 -2.97 7.18 -5.14
C ILE A 96 -1.71 7.35 -6.01
N ARG A 97 -1.86 7.46 -7.33
CA ARG A 97 -0.76 7.67 -8.27
C ARG A 97 -0.07 9.02 -8.09
N SER A 98 -0.81 10.11 -7.88
CA SER A 98 -0.23 11.44 -7.67
C SER A 98 0.46 11.57 -6.30
N GLU A 99 -0.11 10.97 -5.26
CA GLU A 99 0.49 10.92 -3.93
C GLU A 99 1.80 10.12 -3.96
N LEU A 100 1.80 8.89 -4.48
CA LEU A 100 3.02 8.07 -4.60
C LEU A 100 4.10 8.72 -5.49
N ALA A 101 3.71 9.49 -6.52
CA ALA A 101 4.66 10.20 -7.35
C ALA A 101 5.42 11.30 -6.57
N VAL A 102 4.76 11.99 -5.62
CA VAL A 102 5.43 12.94 -4.72
C VAL A 102 6.38 12.23 -3.77
N GLN A 103 5.97 11.09 -3.22
CA GLN A 103 6.73 10.33 -2.22
C GLN A 103 7.84 9.43 -2.82
N SER A 104 8.11 9.54 -4.12
CA SER A 104 9.09 8.69 -4.85
C SER A 104 10.54 9.20 -4.81
N ARG A 105 10.85 10.15 -3.91
CA ARG A 105 12.17 10.80 -3.79
C ARG A 105 12.66 10.77 -2.34
N GLU A 106 13.97 10.67 -2.16
CA GLU A 106 14.59 10.80 -0.85
C GLU A 106 14.40 12.21 -0.26
N VAL A 107 14.30 12.27 1.06
CA VAL A 107 14.17 13.48 1.88
C VAL A 107 15.37 13.54 2.81
N ALA A 108 16.03 14.70 2.86
CA ALA A 108 17.08 14.95 3.83
C ALA A 108 16.48 15.16 5.23
N ILE A 109 17.03 14.45 6.22
CA ILE A 109 16.69 14.56 7.64
C ILE A 109 17.96 14.67 8.48
N ALA A 110 17.85 15.31 9.64
CA ALA A 110 18.89 15.34 10.67
C ALA A 110 18.39 14.62 11.94
N ILE A 111 19.27 13.84 12.57
CA ILE A 111 19.00 13.22 13.87
C ILE A 111 20.00 13.77 14.91
N GLU A 112 19.49 14.29 16.02
CA GLU A 112 20.29 14.92 17.09
C GLU A 112 20.30 14.09 18.40
N SER A 113 21.42 14.13 19.12
CA SER A 113 21.62 13.40 20.39
C SER A 113 22.79 13.93 21.25
N ASP A 114 23.01 13.34 22.43
CA ASP A 114 23.94 13.83 23.47
C ASP A 114 25.35 13.20 23.45
N LYS A 115 25.73 12.49 22.36
CA LYS A 115 26.92 11.62 22.26
C LYS A 115 27.04 10.51 23.33
N ARG A 116 26.09 10.35 24.24
CA ARG A 116 26.12 9.36 25.35
C ARG A 116 25.04 8.29 25.18
N THR A 117 23.90 8.67 24.61
CA THR A 117 22.85 7.80 24.10
C THR A 117 23.37 7.08 22.86
N TYR A 118 23.25 5.75 22.81
CA TYR A 118 23.42 4.99 21.58
C TYR A 118 22.13 5.05 20.78
N VAL A 119 22.20 5.59 19.57
CA VAL A 119 21.07 5.81 18.68
C VAL A 119 21.14 4.84 17.50
N SER A 120 20.03 4.21 17.15
CA SER A 120 19.89 3.41 15.91
C SER A 120 18.57 3.73 15.21
N LEU A 121 18.56 3.54 13.89
CA LEU A 121 17.35 3.64 13.07
C LEU A 121 17.12 2.29 12.40
N ILE A 122 16.04 1.61 12.79
CA ILE A 122 15.80 0.20 12.42
C ILE A 122 15.73 0.06 10.89
N GLY A 123 16.56 -0.83 10.34
CA GLY A 123 16.69 -1.06 8.91
C GLY A 123 17.60 -0.08 8.16
N VAL A 124 18.12 0.97 8.81
CA VAL A 124 18.98 1.98 8.19
C VAL A 124 20.40 1.95 8.76
N PHE A 125 20.58 2.07 10.08
CA PHE A 125 21.92 2.06 10.69
C PHE A 125 21.94 1.47 12.12
N PRO A 126 23.04 0.78 12.51
CA PRO A 126 23.20 0.14 13.82
C PRO A 126 23.46 1.15 14.95
N PRO A 127 23.40 0.74 16.24
CA PRO A 127 23.60 1.64 17.38
C PRO A 127 24.95 2.38 17.36
N ASP A 128 24.87 3.71 17.36
CA ASP A 128 25.97 4.66 17.14
C ASP A 128 25.87 5.86 18.10
N ARG A 129 26.92 6.69 18.23
CA ARG A 129 26.99 7.85 19.15
C ARG A 129 27.49 9.11 18.45
N PHE A 130 26.56 10.02 18.18
CA PHE A 130 26.80 11.30 17.52
C PHE A 130 26.16 12.45 18.29
N LYS A 131 26.47 13.69 17.88
CA LYS A 131 25.65 14.87 18.24
C LYS A 131 24.54 15.07 17.21
N GLU A 132 24.88 14.87 15.95
CA GLU A 132 24.09 15.21 14.78
C GLU A 132 24.46 14.19 13.68
N LYS A 133 23.48 13.75 12.89
CA LYS A 133 23.67 12.78 11.81
C LYS A 133 22.66 12.98 10.70
N ASP A 134 23.15 13.44 9.55
CA ASP A 134 22.34 13.63 8.34
C ASP A 134 22.08 12.30 7.64
N LEU A 135 20.87 12.14 7.11
CA LEU A 135 20.44 10.99 6.32
C LEU A 135 19.51 11.43 5.20
N ASN A 136 19.67 10.83 4.02
CA ASN A 136 18.64 10.85 2.99
C ASN A 136 17.80 9.57 3.15
N LEU A 137 16.49 9.71 3.31
CA LEU A 137 15.55 8.59 3.45
C LEU A 137 14.38 8.73 2.49
N PHE A 138 13.93 7.62 1.91
CA PHE A 138 12.63 7.60 1.24
C PHE A 138 11.50 7.82 2.28
N PRO A 139 10.41 8.49 1.90
CA PRO A 139 9.20 8.54 2.69
C PRO A 139 8.70 7.14 3.10
N ASP A 140 8.79 6.85 4.39
CA ASP A 140 8.17 5.69 5.06
C ASP A 140 8.06 6.01 6.57
N VAL A 141 7.51 5.07 7.33
CA VAL A 141 7.50 5.11 8.80
C VAL A 141 8.65 4.28 9.37
N TYR A 142 9.59 4.95 10.03
CA TYR A 142 10.79 4.37 10.62
C TYR A 142 10.72 4.32 12.16
N LYS A 143 11.55 3.45 12.76
CA LYS A 143 11.72 3.37 14.23
C LYS A 143 13.10 3.84 14.65
N LEU A 144 13.17 5.00 15.30
CA LEU A 144 14.37 5.57 15.91
C LEU A 144 14.45 5.09 17.36
N LYS A 145 15.56 4.47 17.76
CA LYS A 145 15.75 3.96 19.12
C LYS A 145 16.99 4.56 19.79
N GLY A 146 16.79 5.13 20.97
CA GLY A 146 17.84 5.55 21.90
C GLY A 146 18.02 4.53 23.04
N THR A 147 19.27 4.21 23.39
CA THR A 147 19.61 3.33 24.52
C THR A 147 20.81 3.85 25.31
N ARG A 148 20.79 3.71 26.64
CA ARG A 148 21.89 4.17 27.51
C ARG A 148 21.91 3.41 28.84
N LYS A 149 23.07 2.88 29.22
CA LYS A 149 23.24 2.12 30.48
C LYS A 149 22.83 2.98 31.69
N GLY A 150 21.88 2.49 32.49
CA GLY A 150 21.32 3.20 33.66
C GLY A 150 20.12 4.12 33.36
N TYR A 151 19.64 4.16 32.11
CA TYR A 151 18.53 4.99 31.66
C TYR A 151 17.48 4.14 30.95
N LYS A 152 16.23 4.59 30.89
CA LYS A 152 15.20 3.92 30.10
C LYS A 152 15.49 4.08 28.61
N ASP A 153 15.12 3.06 27.85
CA ASP A 153 15.21 3.08 26.39
C ASP A 153 14.13 4.03 25.84
N VAL A 154 14.45 4.73 24.75
CA VAL A 154 13.53 5.62 24.04
C VAL A 154 13.26 5.03 22.66
N GLU A 155 12.01 4.95 22.23
CA GLU A 155 11.64 4.53 20.87
C GLU A 155 10.65 5.55 20.28
N ILE A 156 10.96 6.08 19.10
CA ILE A 156 10.20 7.14 18.42
C ILE A 156 9.84 6.65 17.01
N GLU A 157 8.57 6.79 16.64
CA GLU A 157 8.08 6.54 15.29
C GLU A 157 8.30 7.79 14.42
N LEU A 158 9.24 7.73 13.47
CA LEU A 158 9.49 8.83 12.52
C LEU A 158 8.60 8.65 11.30
N LYS A 159 7.82 9.66 10.93
CA LYS A 159 7.01 9.67 9.70
C LYS A 159 7.63 10.65 8.72
N ILE A 160 8.27 10.13 7.68
CA ILE A 160 8.95 10.96 6.67
C ILE A 160 7.99 11.19 5.51
N ASP A 161 7.78 12.45 5.12
CA ASP A 161 6.93 12.84 3.99
C ASP A 161 7.67 13.88 3.13
N ALA A 162 7.76 13.65 1.82
CA ALA A 162 8.48 14.52 0.87
C ALA A 162 7.87 15.93 0.70
N ARG A 163 6.71 16.21 1.32
CA ARG A 163 6.11 17.55 1.39
C ARG A 163 6.64 18.39 2.56
N GLN A 164 7.24 17.77 3.58
CA GLN A 164 7.83 18.49 4.70
C GLN A 164 9.26 18.93 4.34
N LYS A 165 9.53 20.24 4.44
CA LYS A 165 10.76 20.87 3.91
C LYS A 165 12.06 20.49 4.65
N SER A 166 11.95 20.04 5.89
CA SER A 166 13.05 19.55 6.72
C SER A 166 12.46 18.71 7.85
N HIS A 167 13.16 17.66 8.26
CA HIS A 167 12.84 16.94 9.49
C HIS A 167 14.10 16.88 10.37
N THR A 168 14.01 17.41 11.59
CA THR A 168 15.03 17.27 12.63
C THR A 168 14.43 16.49 13.79
N PHE A 169 15.11 15.43 14.23
CA PHE A 169 14.61 14.53 15.29
C PHE A 169 15.63 14.39 16.43
N GLU A 170 15.28 14.87 17.63
CA GLU A 170 16.08 14.63 18.83
C GLU A 170 15.77 13.24 19.43
N VAL A 171 16.80 12.52 19.88
CA VAL A 171 16.65 11.30 20.68
C VAL A 171 17.73 11.19 21.76
N ILE A 172 17.33 11.39 23.02
CA ILE A 172 18.22 11.37 24.19
C ILE A 172 17.59 10.53 25.31
N CYS A 173 18.36 9.60 25.87
CA CYS A 173 17.98 8.89 27.09
C CYS A 173 18.20 9.79 28.32
N THR A 174 17.13 10.43 28.78
CA THR A 174 17.10 11.37 29.92
C THR A 174 16.62 10.73 31.22
N GLU A 175 15.58 9.87 31.18
CA GLU A 175 15.01 9.23 32.37
C GLU A 175 15.88 8.06 32.86
N LYS A 176 16.15 7.99 34.17
CA LYS A 176 16.90 6.89 34.80
C LYS A 176 16.04 5.64 34.97
N ARG A 177 16.69 4.48 35.13
CA ARG A 177 16.06 3.25 35.65
C ARG A 177 16.14 3.22 37.17
#